data_AF-Q2NHM7-F1
#
_entry.id   AF-Q2NHM7-F1
#
_cell.length_a   1.000
_cell.length_b   1.000
_cell.length_c   1.000
_cell.angle_alpha   90.00
_cell.angle_beta   90.00
_cell.angle_gamma   90.00
#
_symmetry.space_group_name_H-M   'P 1'
#
loop_
_entity.id
_entity.type
_entity.pdbx_description
1 polymer ?
#
loop_
_entity_poly.entity_id
_entity_poly.type
_entity_poly.pdbx_seq_one_letter_code
_entity_poly.pdbx_strand_id
1 'polypeptide(L)'
;MDSPLEKYYGKLTDYDTIAIRYNVKIEGPALKPEDDPEVMEILPKEEGIKRTVALAVLYGDKDECDAQVEKALDAGEEPIDLINNALMKGMDGVSALYTKGEFFLPDLMLAGDAMMSGVALCEAKLGHKADSKATVCCCAVEGDPHDIGKNLIVMFLNANGYEAVDLGRDVPNTKVVEAVKENKPVLVTATALMTTTMTAFGKIIALMQEAGLDTPFGCGGGAVRRDFVEESPQTFYGVEAYHVPKIADAIVDDGKTWEDIRKEYADIVGEYVAAYS
;
A
#
# COMPACT_ATOMS: atom_id res chain seq x y z
N MET A 1 -4.24 -4.50 51.92
CA MET A 1 -5.11 -5.53 51.32
C MET A 1 -4.24 -6.23 50.32
N ASP A 2 -3.90 -7.48 50.60
CA ASP A 2 -3.00 -8.24 49.75
C ASP A 2 -3.69 -8.59 48.43
N SER A 3 -2.90 -8.67 47.36
CA SER A 3 -3.43 -8.92 46.02
C SER A 3 -4.15 -10.28 46.00
N PRO A 4 -5.40 -10.37 45.51
CA PRO A 4 -6.10 -11.65 45.32
C PRO A 4 -5.33 -12.66 44.45
N LEU A 5 -4.30 -12.19 43.74
CA LEU A 5 -3.45 -12.97 42.85
C LEU A 5 -2.20 -13.53 43.53
N GLU A 6 -1.86 -13.13 44.77
CA GLU A 6 -0.64 -13.59 45.46
C GLU A 6 -0.58 -15.11 45.62
N LYS A 7 -1.74 -15.75 45.82
CA LYS A 7 -1.89 -17.21 45.89
C LYS A 7 -1.45 -17.98 44.63
N TYR A 8 -1.20 -17.28 43.53
CA TYR A 8 -0.78 -17.87 42.25
C TYR A 8 0.70 -17.62 41.90
N TYR A 9 1.38 -16.65 42.52
CA TYR A 9 2.76 -16.31 42.15
C TYR A 9 3.78 -17.43 42.44
N GLY A 10 3.52 -18.30 43.41
CA GLY A 10 4.36 -19.46 43.71
C GLY A 10 4.01 -20.74 42.95
N LYS A 11 2.98 -20.73 42.07
CA LYS A 11 2.49 -21.93 41.36
C LYS A 11 2.97 -22.05 39.91
N LEU A 12 3.68 -21.05 39.41
CA LEU A 12 4.24 -21.03 38.06
C LEU A 12 5.76 -21.19 38.16
N THR A 13 6.21 -22.38 38.56
CA THR A 13 7.65 -22.72 38.66
C THR A 13 8.19 -23.43 37.42
N ASP A 14 7.31 -23.83 36.50
CA ASP A 14 7.66 -24.54 35.28
C ASP A 14 7.30 -23.68 34.07
N TYR A 15 8.23 -22.81 33.68
CA TYR A 15 8.07 -21.90 32.54
C TYR A 15 8.09 -22.64 31.19
N ASP A 16 8.51 -23.90 31.16
CA ASP A 16 8.56 -24.71 29.94
C ASP A 16 7.17 -25.15 29.47
N THR A 17 6.15 -25.11 30.34
CA THR A 17 4.78 -25.55 30.01
C THR A 17 3.78 -24.41 29.84
N ILE A 18 4.10 -23.20 30.29
CA ILE A 18 3.16 -22.06 30.32
C ILE A 18 3.12 -21.29 28.99
N ALA A 19 4.15 -21.45 28.15
CA ALA A 19 4.24 -20.77 26.85
C ALA A 19 4.81 -21.69 25.76
N ILE A 20 4.36 -22.95 25.69
CA ILE A 20 4.58 -23.73 24.48
C ILE A 20 3.65 -23.14 23.43
N ARG A 21 4.18 -22.22 22.60
CA ARG A 21 3.57 -21.95 21.30
C ARG A 21 3.47 -23.31 20.63
N TYR A 22 2.26 -23.80 20.36
CA TYR A 22 2.08 -25.01 19.57
C TYR A 22 3.00 -24.88 18.38
N ASN A 23 3.98 -25.79 18.29
CA ASN A 23 4.94 -25.85 17.20
C ASN A 23 4.17 -25.57 15.91
N VAL A 24 4.50 -24.45 15.27
CA VAL A 24 4.17 -24.25 13.87
C VAL A 24 4.77 -25.47 13.19
N LYS A 25 3.91 -26.41 12.78
CA LYS A 25 4.34 -27.41 11.81
C LYS A 25 4.70 -26.57 10.60
N ILE A 26 5.99 -26.46 10.32
CA ILE A 26 6.47 -26.01 9.03
C ILE A 26 5.92 -27.08 8.08
N GLU A 27 4.81 -26.77 7.43
CA GLU A 27 4.28 -27.62 6.37
C GLU A 27 5.34 -27.71 5.28
N GLY A 28 5.37 -28.85 4.58
CA GLY A 28 6.33 -29.16 3.52
C GLY A 28 6.39 -28.08 2.44
N PRO A 29 7.32 -28.21 1.49
CA PRO A 29 7.90 -27.08 0.75
C PRO A 29 6.79 -26.14 0.32
N ALA A 30 6.74 -24.95 0.93
CA ALA A 30 5.91 -23.87 0.44
C ALA A 30 6.13 -23.84 -1.08
N LEU A 31 5.04 -23.89 -1.84
CA LEU A 31 5.12 -23.64 -3.28
C LEU A 31 5.97 -22.38 -3.40
N LYS A 32 7.05 -22.43 -4.19
CA LYS A 32 7.93 -21.27 -4.21
C LYS A 32 7.11 -20.08 -4.73
N PRO A 33 7.36 -18.86 -4.24
CA PRO A 33 6.62 -17.69 -4.68
C PRO A 33 6.54 -17.57 -6.21
N GLU A 34 7.61 -17.93 -6.92
CA GLU A 34 7.69 -17.90 -8.39
C GLU A 34 6.96 -19.04 -9.12
N ASP A 35 6.56 -20.10 -8.40
CA ASP A 35 5.84 -21.24 -8.95
C ASP A 35 4.31 -21.03 -8.92
N ASP A 36 3.81 -19.97 -8.27
CA ASP A 36 2.38 -19.62 -8.29
C ASP A 36 1.92 -19.27 -9.72
N PRO A 37 0.78 -19.78 -10.19
CA PRO A 37 0.32 -19.57 -11.57
C PRO A 37 0.18 -18.10 -12.00
N GLU A 38 -0.25 -17.23 -11.11
CA GLU A 38 -0.43 -15.80 -11.42
C GLU A 38 0.91 -15.08 -11.41
N VAL A 39 1.78 -15.40 -10.45
CA VAL A 39 3.14 -14.87 -10.39
C VAL A 39 3.95 -15.26 -11.62
N MET A 40 3.80 -16.50 -12.12
CA MET A 40 4.43 -16.94 -13.37
C MET A 40 4.00 -16.14 -14.59
N GLU A 41 2.75 -15.67 -14.63
CA GLU A 41 2.26 -14.84 -15.74
C GLU A 41 2.74 -13.38 -15.64
N ILE A 42 2.89 -12.87 -14.42
CA ILE A 42 3.36 -11.52 -14.12
C ILE A 42 4.86 -11.36 -14.36
N LEU A 43 5.67 -12.32 -13.87
CA LEU A 43 7.12 -12.24 -13.93
C LEU A 43 7.64 -12.28 -15.38
N PRO A 44 8.80 -11.67 -15.67
CA PRO A 44 9.45 -11.80 -16.96
C PRO A 44 9.64 -13.28 -17.33
N LYS A 45 9.12 -13.66 -18.52
CA LYS A 45 9.08 -15.05 -18.99
C LYS A 45 10.44 -15.58 -19.45
N GLU A 46 11.27 -14.69 -20.00
CA GLU A 46 12.62 -15.06 -20.43
C GLU A 46 13.54 -15.16 -19.22
N GLU A 47 14.23 -16.29 -19.11
CA GLU A 47 15.32 -16.45 -18.15
C GLU A 47 16.44 -15.47 -18.50
N GLY A 48 16.75 -14.55 -17.58
CA GLY A 48 17.67 -13.45 -17.82
C GLY A 48 17.71 -12.43 -16.68
N ILE A 49 18.46 -11.34 -16.89
CA ILE A 49 18.74 -10.32 -15.87
C ILE A 49 17.46 -9.71 -15.30
N LYS A 50 16.47 -9.43 -16.14
CA LYS A 50 15.18 -8.86 -15.70
C LYS A 50 14.43 -9.81 -14.78
N ARG A 51 14.44 -11.11 -15.08
CA ARG A 51 13.81 -12.14 -14.24
C ARG A 51 14.54 -12.27 -12.91
N THR A 52 15.87 -12.25 -12.88
CA THR A 52 16.63 -12.32 -11.63
C THR A 52 16.40 -11.10 -10.74
N VAL A 53 16.33 -9.89 -11.33
CA VAL A 53 15.98 -8.66 -10.58
C VAL A 53 14.54 -8.75 -10.03
N ALA A 54 13.58 -9.20 -10.84
CA ALA A 54 12.19 -9.37 -10.40
C ALA A 54 12.07 -10.39 -9.25
N LEU A 55 12.83 -11.49 -9.31
CA LEU A 55 12.88 -12.49 -8.24
C LEU A 55 13.49 -11.91 -6.96
N ALA A 56 14.56 -11.11 -7.04
CA ALA A 56 15.15 -10.49 -5.86
C ALA A 56 14.14 -9.62 -5.10
N VAL A 57 13.32 -8.85 -5.83
CA VAL A 57 12.20 -8.10 -5.26
C VAL A 57 11.12 -9.04 -4.68
N LEU A 58 10.75 -10.09 -5.41
CA LEU A 58 9.75 -11.07 -4.96
C LEU A 58 10.14 -11.73 -3.63
N TYR A 59 11.42 -12.01 -3.45
CA TYR A 59 11.97 -12.58 -2.22
C TYR A 59 12.26 -11.54 -1.13
N GLY A 60 12.10 -10.24 -1.41
CA GLY A 60 12.43 -9.17 -0.48
C GLY A 60 13.91 -9.08 -0.13
N ASP A 61 14.80 -9.57 -1.00
CA ASP A 61 16.25 -9.54 -0.80
C ASP A 61 16.82 -8.27 -1.40
N LYS A 62 16.97 -7.25 -0.55
CA LYS A 62 17.52 -5.95 -0.95
C LYS A 62 18.95 -6.05 -1.46
N ASP A 63 19.82 -6.79 -0.77
CA ASP A 63 21.24 -6.86 -1.11
C ASP A 63 21.43 -7.55 -2.47
N GLU A 64 20.67 -8.61 -2.72
CA GLU A 64 20.66 -9.27 -4.03
C GLU A 64 20.02 -8.39 -5.11
N CYS A 65 18.93 -7.67 -4.79
CA CYS A 65 18.29 -6.74 -5.72
C CYS A 65 19.28 -5.68 -6.20
N ASP A 66 19.95 -4.99 -5.27
CA ASP A 66 20.94 -3.96 -5.57
C ASP A 66 22.06 -4.54 -6.45
N ALA A 67 22.60 -5.71 -6.08
CA ALA A 67 23.66 -6.37 -6.83
C ALA A 67 23.24 -6.77 -8.26
N GLN A 68 22.00 -7.21 -8.47
CA GLN A 68 21.50 -7.58 -9.80
C GLN A 68 21.18 -6.34 -10.65
N VAL A 69 20.64 -5.28 -10.04
CA VAL A 69 20.40 -4.00 -10.73
C VAL A 69 21.72 -3.38 -11.19
N GLU A 70 22.75 -3.33 -10.35
CA GLU A 70 24.07 -2.82 -10.74
C GLU A 70 24.66 -3.61 -11.93
N LYS A 71 24.61 -4.95 -11.87
CA LYS A 71 25.04 -5.81 -12.99
C LYS A 71 24.26 -5.53 -14.28
N ALA A 72 22.95 -5.32 -14.17
CA ALA A 72 22.10 -5.01 -15.31
C ALA A 72 22.48 -3.68 -15.96
N LEU A 73 22.69 -2.65 -15.14
CA LEU A 73 23.10 -1.32 -15.58
C LEU A 73 24.51 -1.33 -16.22
N ASP A 74 25.42 -2.15 -15.68
CA ASP A 74 26.77 -2.33 -16.26
C ASP A 74 26.75 -3.13 -17.56
N ALA A 75 25.78 -4.05 -17.72
CA ALA A 75 25.53 -4.78 -18.96
C ALA A 75 24.87 -3.91 -20.06
N GLY A 76 24.48 -2.68 -19.74
CA GLY A 76 23.89 -1.72 -20.68
C GLY A 76 22.38 -1.81 -20.82
N GLU A 77 21.68 -2.43 -19.86
CA GLU A 77 20.22 -2.36 -19.79
C GLU A 77 19.76 -0.94 -19.51
N GLU A 78 18.65 -0.53 -20.13
CA GLU A 78 18.09 0.80 -19.93
C GLU A 78 17.44 0.92 -18.53
N PRO A 79 17.78 1.94 -17.72
CA PRO A 79 17.30 2.02 -16.34
C PRO A 79 15.76 2.06 -16.22
N ILE A 80 15.08 2.80 -17.10
CA ILE A 80 13.61 2.88 -17.12
C ILE A 80 12.98 1.53 -17.46
N ASP A 81 13.61 0.78 -18.35
CA ASP A 81 13.16 -0.56 -18.73
C ASP A 81 13.35 -1.55 -17.57
N LEU A 82 14.43 -1.45 -16.80
CA LEU A 82 14.62 -2.23 -15.56
C LEU A 82 13.57 -1.91 -14.50
N ILE A 83 13.23 -0.64 -14.31
CA ILE A 83 12.18 -0.24 -13.37
C ILE A 83 10.85 -0.90 -13.78
N ASN A 84 10.40 -0.66 -15.01
CA ASN A 84 9.05 -1.04 -15.45
C ASN A 84 8.89 -2.55 -15.71
N ASN A 85 9.93 -3.20 -16.25
CA ASN A 85 9.85 -4.58 -16.73
C ASN A 85 10.62 -5.59 -15.86
N ALA A 86 11.24 -5.16 -14.76
CA ALA A 86 11.86 -6.06 -13.79
C ALA A 86 11.42 -5.75 -12.35
N LEU A 87 11.78 -4.58 -11.82
CA LEU A 87 11.50 -4.20 -10.42
C LEU A 87 10.00 -4.16 -10.14
N MET A 88 9.22 -3.45 -10.96
CA MET A 88 7.76 -3.41 -10.84
C MET A 88 7.12 -4.79 -11.02
N LYS A 89 7.66 -5.64 -11.89
CA LYS A 89 7.15 -7.02 -12.08
C LYS A 89 7.39 -7.93 -10.88
N GLY A 90 8.50 -7.75 -10.17
CA GLY A 90 8.70 -8.40 -8.88
C GLY A 90 7.64 -7.97 -7.87
N MET A 91 7.38 -6.67 -7.78
CA MET A 91 6.40 -6.10 -6.86
C MET A 91 4.94 -6.49 -7.20
N ASP A 92 4.59 -6.53 -8.48
CA ASP A 92 3.29 -7.02 -8.96
C ASP A 92 3.05 -8.46 -8.45
N GLY A 93 4.07 -9.32 -8.50
CA GLY A 93 4.01 -10.69 -7.99
C GLY A 93 3.81 -10.76 -6.47
N VAL A 94 4.52 -9.93 -5.72
CA VAL A 94 4.36 -9.80 -4.25
C VAL A 94 2.93 -9.36 -3.91
N SER A 95 2.38 -8.40 -4.66
CA SER A 95 1.01 -7.93 -4.48
C SER A 95 -0.01 -9.05 -4.73
N ALA A 96 0.19 -9.86 -5.78
CA ALA A 96 -0.68 -11.01 -6.07
C ALA A 96 -0.68 -12.02 -4.90
N LEU A 97 0.50 -12.40 -4.40
CA LEU A 97 0.63 -13.32 -3.27
C LEU A 97 0.05 -12.76 -1.97
N TYR A 98 0.16 -11.44 -1.75
CA TYR A 98 -0.43 -10.77 -0.59
C TYR A 98 -1.96 -10.85 -0.63
N THR A 99 -2.57 -10.58 -1.80
CA THR A 99 -4.03 -10.68 -1.95
C THR A 99 -4.58 -12.10 -1.80
N LYS A 100 -3.78 -13.12 -2.14
CA LYS A 100 -4.09 -14.53 -1.89
C LYS A 100 -3.93 -14.95 -0.42
N GLY A 101 -3.33 -14.10 0.42
CA GLY A 101 -2.98 -14.43 1.80
C GLY A 101 -1.81 -15.39 1.94
N GLU A 102 -0.99 -15.54 0.90
CA GLU A 102 0.25 -16.33 0.94
C GLU A 102 1.42 -15.50 1.45
N PHE A 103 1.45 -14.21 1.09
CA PHE A 103 2.37 -13.23 1.66
C PHE A 103 1.66 -12.38 2.71
N PHE A 104 2.42 -11.92 3.70
CA PHE A 104 1.93 -11.06 4.75
C PHE A 104 2.60 -9.68 4.67
N LEU A 105 2.14 -8.78 5.54
CA LEU A 105 2.64 -7.41 5.58
C LEU A 105 4.19 -7.30 5.69
N PRO A 106 4.89 -8.13 6.49
CA PRO A 106 6.35 -8.09 6.53
C PRO A 106 7.02 -8.38 5.18
N ASP A 107 6.49 -9.33 4.41
CA ASP A 107 7.04 -9.72 3.10
C ASP A 107 6.91 -8.55 2.11
N LEU A 108 5.76 -7.89 2.15
CA LEU A 108 5.48 -6.70 1.35
C LEU A 108 6.40 -5.51 1.69
N MET A 109 6.70 -5.32 2.98
CA MET A 109 7.64 -4.28 3.42
C MET A 109 9.06 -4.56 2.91
N LEU A 110 9.52 -5.80 3.02
CA LEU A 110 10.85 -6.21 2.53
C LEU A 110 10.97 -6.07 1.01
N ALA A 111 9.95 -6.50 0.27
CA ALA A 111 9.88 -6.33 -1.18
C ALA A 111 9.85 -4.85 -1.60
N GLY A 112 9.06 -4.01 -0.91
CA GLY A 112 9.02 -2.57 -1.15
C GLY A 112 10.37 -1.91 -0.93
N ASP A 113 11.07 -2.25 0.16
CA ASP A 113 12.42 -1.74 0.43
C ASP A 113 13.43 -2.17 -0.65
N ALA A 114 13.38 -3.43 -1.08
CA ALA A 114 14.23 -3.95 -2.17
C ALA A 114 13.95 -3.25 -3.51
N MET A 115 12.68 -3.08 -3.86
CA MET A 115 12.25 -2.36 -5.07
C MET A 115 12.72 -0.91 -5.06
N MET A 116 12.45 -0.16 -3.98
CA MET A 116 12.81 1.26 -3.89
C MET A 116 14.32 1.48 -3.91
N SER A 117 15.09 0.56 -3.35
CA SER A 117 16.55 0.58 -3.45
C SER A 117 17.03 0.42 -4.90
N GLY A 118 16.49 -0.56 -5.62
CA GLY A 118 16.78 -0.77 -7.04
C GLY A 118 16.39 0.42 -7.92
N VAL A 119 15.23 1.04 -7.66
CA VAL A 119 14.79 2.27 -8.34
C VAL A 119 15.80 3.40 -8.10
N ALA A 120 16.26 3.60 -6.86
CA ALA A 120 17.23 4.65 -6.54
C ALA A 120 18.56 4.48 -7.29
N LEU A 121 19.03 3.23 -7.49
CA LEU A 121 20.20 2.94 -8.32
C LEU A 121 19.97 3.29 -9.80
N CYS A 122 18.79 2.97 -10.32
CA CYS A 122 18.40 3.31 -11.69
C CYS A 122 18.31 4.83 -11.88
N GLU A 123 17.69 5.56 -10.94
CA GLU A 123 17.61 7.03 -10.94
C GLU A 123 19.00 7.68 -10.85
N ALA A 124 19.91 7.13 -10.04
CA ALA A 124 21.29 7.60 -9.95
C ALA A 124 22.02 7.48 -11.30
N LYS A 125 21.74 6.43 -12.07
CA LYS A 125 22.26 6.26 -13.44
C LYS A 125 21.60 7.21 -14.44
N LEU A 126 20.30 7.45 -14.31
CA LEU A 126 19.53 8.38 -15.14
C LEU A 126 19.88 9.86 -14.89
N GLY A 127 20.35 10.20 -13.69
CA GLY A 127 20.62 11.57 -13.26
C GLY A 127 19.38 12.41 -12.96
N HIS A 128 18.20 11.79 -12.95
CA HIS A 128 16.91 12.37 -12.59
C HIS A 128 15.98 11.28 -12.04
N LYS A 129 14.88 11.70 -11.42
CA LYS A 129 13.86 10.77 -10.94
C LYS A 129 13.11 10.15 -12.11
N ALA A 130 12.68 8.90 -11.95
CA ALA A 130 11.78 8.27 -12.89
C ALA A 130 10.39 8.94 -12.82
N ASP A 131 9.70 9.01 -13.96
CA ASP A 131 8.33 9.52 -13.98
C ASP A 131 7.41 8.56 -13.21
N SER A 132 6.63 9.09 -12.27
CA SER A 132 5.57 8.35 -11.59
C SER A 132 4.30 8.30 -12.44
N LYS A 133 3.45 7.28 -12.26
CA LYS A 133 2.14 7.18 -12.93
C LYS A 133 1.27 8.42 -12.69
N ALA A 134 1.14 8.80 -11.42
CA ALA A 134 0.43 9.98 -10.97
C ALA A 134 0.76 10.27 -9.50
N THR A 135 0.38 11.47 -9.04
CA THR A 135 0.52 11.87 -7.64
C THR A 135 -0.75 11.56 -6.84
N VAL A 136 -0.59 11.02 -5.63
CA VAL A 136 -1.68 10.75 -4.68
C VAL A 136 -1.32 11.38 -3.34
N CYS A 137 -2.22 12.16 -2.75
CA CYS A 137 -1.99 12.76 -1.42
C CYS A 137 -2.59 11.90 -0.32
N CYS A 138 -1.83 11.62 0.74
CA CYS A 138 -2.24 10.75 1.84
C CYS A 138 -2.15 11.48 3.19
N CYS A 139 -3.19 11.39 4.02
CA CYS A 139 -3.15 11.97 5.38
C CYS A 139 -3.91 11.13 6.41
N ALA A 140 -3.52 11.24 7.68
CA ALA A 140 -4.46 11.03 8.79
C ALA A 140 -5.03 12.38 9.20
N VAL A 141 -6.35 12.44 9.37
CA VAL A 141 -7.09 13.69 9.52
C VAL A 141 -6.76 14.44 10.82
N GLU A 142 -7.15 15.72 10.87
CA GLU A 142 -7.01 16.58 12.03
C GLU A 142 -7.56 15.92 13.31
N GLY A 143 -6.79 15.98 14.39
CA GLY A 143 -7.08 15.38 15.67
C GLY A 143 -6.84 13.88 15.76
N ASP A 144 -6.41 13.21 14.69
CA ASP A 144 -6.18 11.76 14.66
C ASP A 144 -4.68 11.41 14.60
N PRO A 145 -4.11 10.82 15.66
CA PRO A 145 -2.69 10.45 15.70
C PRO A 145 -2.39 9.10 15.04
N HIS A 146 -3.40 8.34 14.59
CA HIS A 146 -3.22 7.00 14.06
C HIS A 146 -2.83 7.04 12.59
N ASP A 147 -1.63 6.56 12.28
CA ASP A 147 -1.01 6.69 10.95
C ASP A 147 -0.65 5.36 10.29
N ILE A 148 -0.84 4.22 10.97
CA ILE A 148 -0.49 2.89 10.42
C ILE A 148 -1.19 2.64 9.09
N GLY A 149 -2.52 2.83 9.04
CA GLY A 149 -3.29 2.62 7.80
C GLY A 149 -2.84 3.56 6.67
N LYS A 150 -2.57 4.83 6.97
CA LYS A 150 -2.03 5.80 6.01
C LYS A 150 -0.62 5.42 5.54
N ASN A 151 0.25 4.93 6.42
CA ASN A 151 1.58 4.45 6.07
C ASN A 151 1.51 3.25 5.11
N LEU A 152 0.57 2.32 5.34
CA LEU A 152 0.34 1.22 4.42
C LEU A 152 -0.09 1.72 3.04
N ILE A 153 -1.03 2.66 2.97
CA ILE A 153 -1.48 3.25 1.70
C ILE A 153 -0.30 3.88 0.93
N VAL A 154 0.53 4.69 1.62
CA VAL A 154 1.73 5.30 1.03
C VAL A 154 2.68 4.24 0.47
N MET A 155 2.93 3.19 1.25
CA MET A 155 3.78 2.08 0.83
C MET A 155 3.22 1.36 -0.41
N PHE A 156 1.93 1.00 -0.41
CA PHE A 156 1.27 0.34 -1.55
C PHE A 156 1.33 1.20 -2.81
N LEU A 157 1.08 2.51 -2.69
CA LEU A 157 1.13 3.44 -3.82
C LEU A 157 2.54 3.54 -4.41
N ASN A 158 3.56 3.78 -3.58
CA ASN A 158 4.95 3.87 -4.04
C ASN A 158 5.38 2.58 -4.73
N ALA A 159 5.03 1.43 -4.15
CA ALA A 159 5.37 0.13 -4.72
C ALA A 159 4.64 -0.16 -6.04
N ASN A 160 3.51 0.52 -6.32
CA ASN A 160 2.79 0.42 -7.59
C ASN A 160 3.12 1.57 -8.57
N GLY A 161 4.18 2.34 -8.31
CA GLY A 161 4.70 3.38 -9.22
C GLY A 161 4.01 4.74 -9.12
N TYR A 162 3.23 4.99 -8.06
CA TYR A 162 2.64 6.29 -7.78
C TYR A 162 3.57 7.16 -6.94
N GLU A 163 3.46 8.48 -7.08
CA GLU A 163 4.07 9.41 -6.14
C GLU A 163 3.11 9.64 -4.97
N ALA A 164 3.35 8.95 -3.85
CA ALA A 164 2.55 9.13 -2.64
C ALA A 164 3.08 10.29 -1.78
N VAL A 165 2.38 11.44 -1.82
CA VAL A 165 2.67 12.61 -1.00
C VAL A 165 2.08 12.41 0.40
N ASP A 166 2.93 12.07 1.35
CA ASP A 166 2.57 11.87 2.74
C ASP A 166 2.47 13.20 3.51
N LEU A 167 1.25 13.63 3.82
CA LEU A 167 1.00 14.85 4.60
C LEU A 167 1.20 14.64 6.11
N GLY A 168 1.33 13.39 6.55
CA GLY A 168 1.50 12.97 7.92
C GLY A 168 0.19 12.69 8.65
N ARG A 169 0.22 12.89 9.98
CA ARG A 169 -0.90 12.71 10.90
C ARG A 169 -1.29 14.01 11.58
N ASP A 170 -2.49 14.05 12.14
CA ASP A 170 -3.05 15.27 12.73
C ASP A 170 -3.00 16.45 11.73
N VAL A 171 -3.38 16.18 10.47
CA VAL A 171 -3.23 17.13 9.37
C VAL A 171 -4.38 18.13 9.38
N PRO A 172 -4.13 19.44 9.52
CA PRO A 172 -5.19 20.45 9.49
C PRO A 172 -5.95 20.42 8.16
N ASN A 173 -7.28 20.61 8.22
CA ASN A 173 -8.12 20.52 7.02
C ASN A 173 -7.68 21.48 5.90
N THR A 174 -7.21 22.69 6.25
CA THR A 174 -6.70 23.67 5.29
C THR A 174 -5.43 23.21 4.58
N LYS A 175 -4.54 22.50 5.30
CA LYS A 175 -3.29 21.97 4.74
C LYS A 175 -3.55 20.87 3.71
N VAL A 176 -4.61 20.08 3.90
CA VAL A 176 -5.06 19.11 2.89
C VAL A 176 -5.43 19.85 1.59
N VAL A 177 -6.25 20.90 1.68
CA VAL A 177 -6.68 21.70 0.51
C VAL A 177 -5.50 22.38 -0.19
N GLU A 178 -4.54 22.90 0.57
CA GLU A 178 -3.30 23.47 0.02
C GLU A 178 -2.50 22.40 -0.74
N ALA A 179 -2.33 21.21 -0.15
CA ALA A 179 -1.64 20.12 -0.79
C ALA A 179 -2.31 19.66 -2.10
N VAL A 180 -3.65 19.64 -2.17
CA VAL A 180 -4.36 19.32 -3.42
C VAL A 180 -4.08 20.37 -4.49
N LYS A 181 -4.05 21.67 -4.13
CA LYS A 181 -3.74 22.75 -5.09
C LYS A 181 -2.31 22.68 -5.62
N GLU A 182 -1.35 22.40 -4.74
CA GLU A 182 0.07 22.36 -5.06
C GLU A 182 0.43 21.13 -5.89
N ASN A 183 0.00 19.95 -5.44
CA ASN A 183 0.43 18.67 -6.02
C ASN A 183 -0.50 18.19 -7.14
N LYS A 184 -1.73 18.74 -7.24
CA LYS A 184 -2.76 18.34 -8.21
C LYS A 184 -2.93 16.81 -8.30
N PRO A 185 -3.14 16.12 -7.16
CA PRO A 185 -3.19 14.69 -7.15
C PRO A 185 -4.41 14.16 -7.91
N VAL A 186 -4.31 12.95 -8.45
CA VAL A 186 -5.45 12.24 -9.07
C VAL A 186 -6.40 11.68 -8.03
N LEU A 187 -5.90 11.47 -6.81
CA LEU A 187 -6.63 10.92 -5.67
C LEU A 187 -6.11 11.52 -4.36
N VAL A 188 -7.01 11.78 -3.43
CA VAL A 188 -6.66 12.03 -2.02
C VAL A 188 -7.15 10.87 -1.17
N THR A 189 -6.32 10.36 -0.26
CA THR A 189 -6.72 9.35 0.72
C THR A 189 -6.60 9.92 2.12
N ALA A 190 -7.65 9.79 2.92
CA ALA A 190 -7.63 10.21 4.31
C ALA A 190 -8.09 9.09 5.25
N THR A 191 -7.40 8.95 6.39
CA THR A 191 -7.71 7.95 7.41
C THR A 191 -8.17 8.58 8.71
N ALA A 192 -9.15 7.95 9.37
CA ALA A 192 -9.58 8.25 10.73
C ALA A 192 -9.85 6.96 11.52
N LEU A 193 -9.38 6.87 12.77
CA LEU A 193 -9.62 5.71 13.64
C LEU A 193 -10.58 6.03 14.81
N MET A 194 -10.95 7.30 14.99
CA MET A 194 -11.89 7.72 16.04
C MET A 194 -13.18 8.29 15.44
N THR A 195 -14.32 7.98 16.07
CA THR A 195 -15.62 8.54 15.65
C THR A 195 -15.68 10.07 15.78
N THR A 196 -14.86 10.65 16.66
CA THR A 196 -14.73 12.10 16.82
C THR A 196 -13.99 12.76 15.66
N THR A 197 -13.04 12.06 15.03
CA THR A 197 -12.14 12.60 14.00
C THR A 197 -12.69 12.39 12.58
N MET A 198 -13.50 11.36 12.32
CA MET A 198 -14.08 11.11 11.00
C MET A 198 -14.93 12.29 10.45
N THR A 199 -15.44 13.16 11.33
CA THR A 199 -16.14 14.40 10.92
C THR A 199 -15.27 15.38 10.13
N ALA A 200 -13.94 15.20 10.14
CA ALA A 200 -13.01 15.98 9.33
C ALA A 200 -13.23 15.77 7.82
N PHE A 201 -13.65 14.57 7.38
CA PHE A 201 -13.85 14.30 5.95
C PHE A 201 -14.80 15.30 5.29
N GLY A 202 -16.02 15.46 5.83
CA GLY A 202 -16.99 16.41 5.30
C GLY A 202 -16.53 17.87 5.36
N LYS A 203 -15.74 18.24 6.38
CA LYS A 203 -15.16 19.59 6.49
C LYS A 203 -14.12 19.85 5.40
N ILE A 204 -13.26 18.88 5.11
CA ILE A 204 -12.27 18.96 4.04
C ILE A 204 -12.98 19.09 2.69
N ILE A 205 -14.00 18.26 2.43
CA ILE A 205 -14.77 18.31 1.19
C ILE A 205 -15.44 19.67 1.00
N ALA A 206 -16.05 20.24 2.04
CA ALA A 206 -16.63 21.58 1.96
C ALA A 206 -15.59 22.63 1.53
N LEU A 207 -14.39 22.61 2.13
CA LEU A 207 -13.30 23.52 1.76
C LEU A 207 -12.75 23.25 0.35
N MET A 208 -12.69 21.99 -0.09
CA MET A 208 -12.30 21.63 -1.44
C MET A 208 -13.29 22.18 -2.47
N GLN A 209 -14.59 22.06 -2.21
CA GLN A 209 -15.64 22.61 -3.08
C GLN A 209 -15.62 24.14 -3.14
N GLU A 210 -15.44 24.81 -2.00
CA GLU A 210 -15.26 26.27 -1.96
C GLU A 210 -14.03 26.72 -2.78
N ALA A 211 -12.99 25.89 -2.82
CA ALA A 211 -11.80 26.11 -3.63
C ALA A 211 -11.93 25.68 -5.11
N GLY A 212 -13.07 25.10 -5.51
CA GLY A 212 -13.30 24.60 -6.87
C GLY A 212 -12.50 23.34 -7.22
N LEU A 213 -12.14 22.52 -6.23
CA LEU A 213 -11.44 21.25 -6.40
C LEU A 213 -12.46 20.10 -6.46
N ASP A 214 -12.25 19.14 -7.36
CA ASP A 214 -13.14 18.00 -7.59
C ASP A 214 -12.45 16.63 -7.46
N THR A 215 -11.18 16.62 -7.03
CA THR A 215 -10.37 15.41 -6.88
C THR A 215 -11.10 14.36 -6.04
N PRO A 216 -11.22 13.10 -6.51
CA PRO A 216 -11.77 12.00 -5.72
C PRO A 216 -11.10 11.86 -4.35
N PHE A 217 -11.89 11.55 -3.33
CA PHE A 217 -11.43 11.51 -1.95
C PHE A 217 -11.78 10.17 -1.27
N GLY A 218 -10.81 9.27 -1.16
CA GLY A 218 -10.97 7.99 -0.49
C GLY A 218 -10.89 8.13 1.04
N CYS A 219 -11.96 7.78 1.75
CA CYS A 219 -12.01 7.82 3.21
C CYS A 219 -11.97 6.40 3.79
N GLY A 220 -11.08 6.14 4.74
CA GLY A 220 -10.98 4.83 5.39
C GLY A 220 -10.58 4.91 6.86
N GLY A 221 -10.46 3.73 7.48
CA GLY A 221 -10.04 3.56 8.88
C GLY A 221 -11.10 2.88 9.74
N GLY A 222 -10.68 2.30 10.87
CA GLY A 222 -11.50 1.35 11.63
C GLY A 222 -12.77 1.90 12.28
N ALA A 223 -12.91 3.23 12.41
CA ALA A 223 -14.14 3.87 12.88
C ALA A 223 -15.08 4.30 11.74
N VAL A 224 -14.63 4.19 10.50
CA VAL A 224 -15.30 4.74 9.32
C VAL A 224 -16.23 3.69 8.71
N ARG A 225 -17.34 4.15 8.13
CA ARG A 225 -18.30 3.31 7.43
C ARG A 225 -18.76 3.99 6.15
N ARG A 226 -19.21 3.18 5.20
CA ARG A 226 -19.65 3.63 3.88
C ARG A 226 -20.78 4.66 3.93
N ASP A 227 -21.80 4.38 4.72
CA ASP A 227 -22.96 5.25 4.90
C ASP A 227 -22.55 6.66 5.31
N PHE A 228 -21.64 6.80 6.27
CA PHE A 228 -21.12 8.09 6.71
C PHE A 228 -20.28 8.80 5.63
N VAL A 229 -19.40 8.07 4.95
CA VAL A 229 -18.50 8.66 3.95
C VAL A 229 -19.27 9.19 2.75
N GLU A 230 -20.24 8.41 2.26
CA GLU A 230 -20.94 8.69 1.02
C GLU A 230 -22.03 9.77 1.13
N GLU A 231 -22.31 10.26 2.34
CA GLU A 231 -23.13 11.47 2.58
C GLU A 231 -22.49 12.73 1.97
N SER A 232 -21.15 12.78 1.89
CA SER A 232 -20.43 13.87 1.24
C SER A 232 -20.25 13.55 -0.25
N PRO A 233 -20.35 14.53 -1.17
CA PRO A 233 -19.99 14.32 -2.58
C PRO A 233 -18.47 14.13 -2.72
N GLN A 234 -18.02 13.62 -3.87
CA GLN A 234 -16.59 13.42 -4.20
C GLN A 234 -15.84 12.38 -3.36
N THR A 235 -16.45 11.86 -2.30
CA THR A 235 -15.85 10.83 -1.45
C THR A 235 -16.18 9.42 -1.92
N PHE A 236 -15.41 8.42 -1.50
CA PHE A 236 -15.81 7.02 -1.53
C PHE A 236 -15.20 6.29 -0.33
N TYR A 237 -15.82 5.20 0.10
CA TYR A 237 -15.32 4.43 1.24
C TYR A 237 -14.21 3.47 0.82
N GLY A 238 -13.00 3.68 1.33
CA GLY A 238 -11.88 2.76 1.15
C GLY A 238 -11.92 1.65 2.19
N VAL A 239 -11.97 0.39 1.75
CA VAL A 239 -12.12 -0.77 2.65
C VAL A 239 -10.79 -1.27 3.17
N GLU A 240 -9.83 -1.49 2.27
CA GLU A 240 -8.50 -2.02 2.59
C GLU A 240 -7.42 -1.17 1.93
N ALA A 241 -6.26 -1.05 2.56
CA ALA A 241 -5.17 -0.22 2.06
C ALA A 241 -4.64 -0.70 0.69
N TYR A 242 -4.60 -2.01 0.46
CA TYR A 242 -4.12 -2.60 -0.81
C TYR A 242 -5.11 -2.44 -1.97
N HIS A 243 -6.34 -1.95 -1.72
CA HIS A 243 -7.28 -1.57 -2.79
C HIS A 243 -6.89 -0.26 -3.46
N VAL A 244 -6.16 0.62 -2.75
CA VAL A 244 -5.89 1.99 -3.22
C VAL A 244 -5.14 2.02 -4.56
N PRO A 245 -4.10 1.21 -4.81
CA PRO A 245 -3.45 1.20 -6.13
C PRO A 245 -4.39 0.85 -7.28
N LYS A 246 -5.24 -0.18 -7.14
CA LYS A 246 -6.23 -0.57 -8.16
C LYS A 246 -7.25 0.55 -8.42
N ILE A 247 -7.67 1.25 -7.37
CA ILE A 247 -8.56 2.40 -7.49
C ILE A 247 -7.86 3.57 -8.20
N ALA A 248 -6.58 3.82 -7.89
CA ALA A 248 -5.80 4.83 -8.57
C ALA A 248 -5.59 4.47 -10.05
N ASP A 249 -5.32 3.21 -10.37
CA ASP A 249 -5.20 2.71 -11.76
C ASP A 249 -6.54 2.93 -12.50
N ALA A 250 -7.68 2.61 -11.89
CA ALA A 250 -8.99 2.87 -12.48
C ALA A 250 -9.27 4.37 -12.75
N ILE A 251 -8.73 5.28 -11.94
CA ILE A 251 -8.84 6.73 -12.19
C ILE A 251 -7.93 7.14 -13.35
N VAL A 252 -6.68 6.67 -13.36
CA VAL A 252 -5.64 7.10 -14.31
C VAL A 252 -5.84 6.46 -15.69
N ASP A 253 -6.10 5.15 -15.73
CA ASP A 253 -6.12 4.35 -16.96
C ASP A 253 -7.53 4.34 -17.58
N ASP A 254 -8.57 4.17 -16.76
CA ASP A 254 -9.96 4.04 -17.22
C ASP A 254 -10.77 5.35 -17.13
N GLY A 255 -10.19 6.40 -16.52
CA GLY A 255 -10.86 7.70 -16.33
C GLY A 255 -12.06 7.64 -15.40
N LYS A 256 -12.11 6.68 -14.47
CA LYS A 256 -13.23 6.48 -13.54
C LYS A 256 -13.37 7.67 -12.60
N THR A 257 -14.61 8.10 -12.39
CA THR A 257 -14.96 9.13 -11.41
C THR A 257 -15.21 8.53 -10.03
N TRP A 258 -15.31 9.38 -9.00
CA TRP A 258 -15.73 8.93 -7.67
C TRP A 258 -17.12 8.27 -7.66
N GLU A 259 -18.02 8.65 -8.59
CA GLU A 259 -19.34 8.02 -8.73
C GLU A 259 -19.24 6.61 -9.30
N ASP A 260 -18.33 6.39 -10.25
CA ASP A 260 -18.08 5.08 -10.83
C ASP A 260 -17.44 4.15 -9.78
N ILE A 261 -16.48 4.67 -9.01
CA ILE A 261 -15.85 3.93 -7.90
C ILE A 261 -16.90 3.46 -6.89
N ARG A 262 -17.89 4.29 -6.53
CA ARG A 262 -18.97 3.88 -5.60
C ARG A 262 -19.84 2.73 -6.13
N LYS A 263 -20.03 2.67 -7.46
CA LYS A 263 -20.89 1.68 -8.12
C LYS A 263 -20.15 0.38 -8.42
N GLU A 264 -18.88 0.49 -8.80
CA GLU A 264 -18.07 -0.58 -9.37
C GLU A 264 -16.91 -0.99 -8.46
N TYR A 265 -16.94 -0.61 -7.16
CA TYR A 265 -15.82 -0.83 -6.24
C TYR A 265 -15.30 -2.27 -6.26
N ALA A 266 -16.19 -3.26 -6.11
CA ALA A 266 -15.84 -4.68 -6.09
C ALA A 266 -15.23 -5.14 -7.42
N ASP A 267 -15.75 -4.65 -8.54
CA ASP A 267 -15.24 -4.96 -9.88
C ASP A 267 -13.85 -4.35 -10.10
N ILE A 268 -13.64 -3.10 -9.66
CA ILE A 268 -12.35 -2.40 -9.73
C ILE A 268 -11.27 -3.14 -8.93
N VAL A 269 -11.59 -3.57 -7.71
CA VAL A 269 -10.60 -4.28 -6.88
C VAL A 269 -10.47 -5.75 -7.25
N GLY A 270 -11.41 -6.30 -8.03
CA GLY A 270 -11.39 -7.68 -8.51
C GLY A 270 -11.71 -8.72 -7.43
N GLU A 271 -12.38 -8.33 -6.35
CA GLU A 271 -12.73 -9.22 -5.25
C GLU A 271 -14.08 -8.87 -4.60
N TYR A 272 -14.63 -9.80 -3.83
CA TYR A 272 -15.86 -9.56 -3.10
C TYR A 272 -15.63 -8.61 -1.92
N VAL A 273 -16.30 -7.45 -1.96
CA VAL A 273 -16.21 -6.45 -0.90
C VAL A 273 -17.56 -6.28 -0.23
N ALA A 274 -17.69 -6.79 1.00
CA ALA A 274 -18.96 -6.83 1.73
C ALA A 274 -19.60 -5.44 1.94
N ALA A 275 -18.80 -4.36 2.04
CA ALA A 275 -19.32 -3.00 2.18
C ALA A 275 -19.98 -2.45 0.89
N TYR A 276 -19.69 -3.08 -0.25
CA TYR A 276 -20.17 -2.69 -1.58
C TYR A 276 -21.09 -3.74 -2.22
N SER A 277 -21.50 -4.74 -1.46
CA SER A 277 -22.39 -5.83 -1.90
C SER A 277 -23.82 -5.68 -1.37
#